data_AF-A0A7C5DB58-F1
#
_entry.id   AF-A0A7C5DB58-F1
#
_cell.length_a   1.000
_cell.length_b   1.000
_cell.length_c   1.000
_cell.angle_alpha   90.00
_cell.angle_beta   90.00
_cell.angle_gamma   90.00
#
_symmetry.space_group_name_H-M   'P 1'
#
loop_
_entity.id
_entity.type
_entity.pdbx_description
1 polymer ?
#
loop_
_entity_poly.entity_id
_entity_poly.type
_entity_poly.pdbx_seq_one_letter_code
_entity_poly.pdbx_strand_id
1 'polypeptide(L)' 'MAIEGPIKELSLFELFQLISFAKKTGILKVIDNSQKEYKLYFKNGNLSY' A
#
# COMPACT_ATOMS: atom_id res chain seq x y z
N MET A 1 -11.63 1.30 7.41
CA MET A 1 -10.54 1.94 8.16
C MET A 1 -9.39 2.16 7.19
N ALA A 2 -9.09 3.41 6.89
CA ALA A 2 -7.89 3.78 6.14
C ALA A 2 -6.71 3.80 7.13
N ILE A 3 -5.60 3.20 6.76
CA ILE A 3 -4.34 3.35 7.50
C ILE A 3 -3.64 4.54 6.84
N GLU A 4 -3.52 5.65 7.58
CA GLU A 4 -2.82 6.85 7.14
C GLU A 4 -1.60 7.05 8.04
N GLY A 5 -0.41 7.14 7.45
CA GLY A 5 0.85 7.30 8.18
C GLY A 5 2.03 7.59 7.25
N PRO A 6 3.07 8.29 7.73
CA PRO A 6 4.26 8.57 6.92
C PRO A 6 4.98 7.25 6.58
N ILE A 7 5.11 6.95 5.28
CA ILE A 7 5.84 5.78 4.74
C ILE A 7 7.35 5.83 5.12
N LYS A 8 7.82 6.88 5.79
CA LYS A 8 9.21 6.99 6.29
C LYS A 8 9.52 5.96 7.39
N GLU A 9 8.52 5.50 8.15
CA GLU A 9 8.72 4.54 9.26
C GLU A 9 8.45 3.08 8.87
N LEU A 10 7.80 2.85 7.73
CA LEU A 10 7.50 1.53 7.18
C LEU A 10 7.97 1.50 5.74
N SER A 11 8.98 0.69 5.45
CA SER A 11 9.36 0.43 4.07
C SER A 11 8.14 -0.09 3.28
N LEU A 12 8.06 0.23 1.98
CA LEU A 12 7.01 -0.30 1.10
C LEU A 12 6.93 -1.83 1.19
N PHE A 13 8.07 -2.49 1.42
CA PHE A 13 8.15 -3.93 1.63
C PHE A 13 7.41 -4.39 2.88
N GLU A 14 7.65 -3.78 4.04
CA GLU A 14 6.96 -4.12 5.29
C GLU A 14 5.46 -3.85 5.20
N LEU A 15 5.07 -2.77 4.52
CA LEU A 15 3.66 -2.47 4.25
C LEU A 15 3.01 -3.59 3.42
N PHE A 16 3.69 -4.08 2.38
CA PHE A 16 3.17 -5.17 1.56
C PHE A 16 3.08 -6.48 2.34
N GLN A 17 4.05 -6.77 3.21
CA GLN A 17 4.00 -7.92 4.10
C GLN A 17 2.80 -7.85 5.04
N LEU A 18 2.53 -6.68 5.65
CA LEU A 18 1.36 -6.46 6.50
C LEU A 18 0.04 -6.64 5.74
N ILE A 19 -0.06 -6.07 4.54
CA ILE A 19 -1.24 -6.20 3.67
C ILE A 19 -1.48 -7.68 3.32
N SER A 20 -0.41 -8.42 2.99
CA SER A 20 -0.46 -9.84 2.67
C SER A 20 -0.89 -10.68 3.88
N PHE A 21 -0.23 -10.50 5.02
CA PHE A 21 -0.53 -11.21 6.26
C PHE A 21 -1.97 -10.98 6.73
N ALA A 22 -2.43 -9.73 6.69
CA ALA A 22 -3.78 -9.36 7.09
C ALA A 22 -4.84 -9.62 6.01
N LYS A 23 -4.46 -10.20 4.85
CA LYS A 23 -5.32 -10.50 3.69
C LYS A 23 -6.19 -9.31 3.28
N LYS A 24 -5.65 -8.09 3.33
CA LYS A 24 -6.43 -6.88 3.03
C LYS A 24 -6.73 -6.78 1.53
N THR A 25 -7.90 -6.22 1.23
CA THR A 25 -8.33 -5.84 -0.12
C THR A 25 -8.50 -4.33 -0.13
N GLY A 26 -7.94 -3.64 -1.12
CA GLY A 26 -7.97 -2.18 -1.18
C GLY A 26 -7.04 -1.58 -2.23
N ILE A 27 -6.87 -0.27 -2.17
CA ILE A 27 -6.00 0.49 -3.08
C ILE A 27 -4.95 1.19 -2.24
N LEU A 28 -3.68 0.97 -2.56
CA LEU A 28 -2.59 1.79 -2.05
C LEU A 28 -2.30 2.89 -3.08
N LYS A 29 -2.36 4.13 -2.62
CA LYS A 29 -1.94 5.30 -3.40
C LYS A 29 -0.57 5.74 -2.93
N VAL A 30 0.38 5.83 -3.85
CA VAL A 30 1.72 6.35 -3.61
C VAL A 30 1.85 7.63 -4.42
N ILE A 31 2.23 8.72 -3.77
CA ILE A 31 2.43 10.02 -4.41
C ILE A 31 3.90 10.37 -4.23
N ASP A 32 4.60 10.64 -5.33
CA ASP A 32 6.00 11.09 -5.27
C ASP A 32 6.11 12.62 -5.13
N ASN A 33 7.35 13.10 -4.97
CA ASN A 33 7.63 14.53 -4.81
C ASN A 33 7.27 15.36 -6.04
N SER A 34 7.10 14.74 -7.21
CA SER A 34 6.63 15.38 -8.44
C SER A 34 5.10 15.39 -8.56
N GLN A 35 4.38 15.04 -7.48
CA GLN A 35 2.92 14.90 -7.43
C GLN A 35 2.40 13.81 -8.36
N LYS A 36 3.25 12.87 -8.78
CA LYS A 36 2.82 11.76 -9.63
C LYS A 36 2.21 10.66 -8.75
N GLU A 37 0.98 10.30 -9.07
CA GLU A 37 0.21 9.28 -8.34
C GLU A 37 0.40 7.91 -9.00
N TYR A 38 0.73 6.92 -8.17
CA TYR A 38 0.77 5.51 -8.51
C TYR A 38 -0.28 4.77 -7.68
N LYS A 39 -1.07 3.93 -8.34
CA LYS A 39 -2.11 3.12 -7.69
C LYS A 39 -1.73 1.66 -7.77
N LEU A 40 -1.77 0.98 -6.64
CA LEU A 40 -1.57 -0.45 -6.51
C LEU A 40 -2.86 -1.04 -5.95
N TYR A 41 -3.42 -2.03 -6.65
CA TYR A 41 -4.64 -2.71 -6.22
C TYR A 41 -4.26 -3.97 -5.46
N PHE A 42 -4.91 -4.22 -4.35
CA PHE A 42 -4.70 -5.41 -3.54
C PHE A 42 -6.01 -6.17 -3.39
N LYS A 43 -5.96 -7.50 -3.52
CA LYS A 43 -7.08 -8.41 -3.33
C LYS A 43 -6.64 -9.60 -2.49
N ASN A 44 -7.26 -9.78 -1.33
CA ASN A 44 -6.96 -10.83 -0.36
C ASN A 44 -5.46 -10.92 -0.01
N GLY A 45 -4.80 -9.76 0.14
CA GLY A 45 -3.37 -9.68 0.45
C GLY A 45 -2.43 -9.87 -0.74
N ASN A 46 -2.96 -10.07 -1.96
CA ASN A 46 -2.17 -10.18 -3.18
C ASN A 46 -2.25 -8.88 -3.98
N LEU A 47 -1.14 -8.52 -4.64
CA LEU A 47 -1.17 -7.46 -5.63
C LEU A 47 -1.99 -7.93 -6.84
N SER A 48 -3.02 -7.16 -7.19
CA SER A 48 -3.86 -7.36 -8.37
C SER A 48 -3.55 -6.25 -9.36
N TYR A 49 -3.50 -6.61 -10.64
CA TYR A 49 -3.39 -5.70 -11.77
C TYR A 49 -4.60 -4.76 -11.84
#